data_AF-A0AAE0R1A5-F1
#
_entry.id   AF-A0AAE0R1A5-F1
#
_cell.length_a   1.000
_cell.length_b   1.000
_cell.length_c   1.000
_cell.angle_alpha   90.00
_cell.angle_beta   90.00
_cell.angle_gamma   90.00
#
_symmetry.space_group_name_H-M   'P 1'
#
loop_
_entity.id
_entity.type
_entity.pdbx_description
1 polymer ?
#
loop_
_entity_poly.entity_id
_entity_poly.type
_entity_poly.pdbx_seq_one_letter_code
_entity_poly.pdbx_strand_id
1 'polypeptide(L)'
;MCTSLLGGQVVLPDEWETTAEVIRVTGRKVLGVSSGRRKEDKETWWWNEEVQDSIQRKRLAKKKWDMDRTKENRQKYKELQHRVKREVSKAKQKAYDELYTRLDTREGQKDLYRLARQRDRDEKDVQQGRVIKDRDGRVYKGDGRSTLKS
;
A
#
# COMPACT_ATOMS: atom_id res chain seq x y z
N MET A 1 35.13 32.73 35.10
CA MET A 1 35.40 31.90 33.91
C MET A 1 34.17 31.06 33.63
N CYS A 2 33.59 31.20 32.44
CA CYS A 2 32.44 30.44 31.99
C CYS A 2 32.78 28.96 31.84
N THR A 3 31.89 28.08 32.29
CA THR A 3 31.71 26.76 31.66
C THR A 3 30.22 26.44 31.64
N SER A 4 29.59 26.86 30.55
CA SER A 4 28.34 26.30 30.07
C SER A 4 28.56 24.84 29.72
N LEU A 5 27.76 23.93 30.27
CA LEU A 5 27.64 22.57 29.75
C LEU A 5 26.16 22.25 29.53
N LEU A 6 25.76 22.48 28.28
CA LEU A 6 24.62 21.83 27.64
C LEU A 6 24.82 20.33 27.78
N GLY A 7 23.99 19.69 28.58
CA GLY A 7 24.04 18.26 28.80
C GLY A 7 22.73 17.80 29.38
N GLY A 8 21.65 17.93 28.61
CA GLY A 8 20.43 17.15 28.85
C GLY A 8 20.77 15.67 28.64
N GLN A 9 21.41 15.07 29.63
CA GLN A 9 21.69 13.65 29.65
C GLN A 9 20.35 12.97 29.90
N VAL A 10 19.71 12.53 28.81
CA VAL A 10 18.64 11.55 28.91
C VAL A 10 19.32 10.27 29.38
N VAL A 11 19.35 10.07 30.70
CA VAL A 11 19.69 8.78 31.29
C VAL A 11 18.61 7.83 30.79
N LEU A 12 18.95 7.05 29.76
CA LEU A 12 18.07 6.03 29.22
C LEU A 12 18.01 4.91 30.26
N PRO A 13 16.83 4.58 30.80
CA PRO A 13 16.71 3.50 31.76
C PRO A 13 17.14 2.17 31.12
N ASP A 14 17.87 1.36 31.88
CA ASP A 14 18.41 0.03 31.48
C ASP A 14 17.29 -0.98 31.13
N GLU A 15 16.04 -0.58 31.34
CA GLU A 15 14.84 -1.34 31.04
C GLU A 15 14.34 -0.99 29.63
N TRP A 16 14.31 -2.02 28.77
CA TRP A 16 13.85 -1.93 27.38
C TRP A 16 12.46 -1.29 27.24
N GLU A 17 11.60 -1.47 28.25
CA GLU A 17 10.25 -0.92 28.27
C GLU A 17 10.25 0.61 28.29
N THR A 18 11.09 1.23 29.12
CA THR A 18 11.16 2.69 29.25
C THR A 18 11.79 3.32 28.01
N THR A 19 12.85 2.70 27.47
CA THR A 19 13.46 3.16 26.22
C THR A 19 12.46 3.10 25.05
N ALA A 20 11.70 2.01 24.94
CA ALA A 20 10.66 1.88 23.93
C ALA A 20 9.53 2.91 24.12
N GLU A 21 9.17 3.24 25.36
CA GLU A 21 8.18 4.28 25.65
C GLU A 21 8.66 5.68 25.21
N VAL A 22 9.88 6.07 25.56
CA VAL A 22 10.47 7.35 25.15
C VAL A 22 10.50 7.49 23.64
N ILE A 23 10.89 6.43 22.92
CA ILE A 23 10.88 6.39 21.45
C ILE A 23 9.47 6.56 20.90
N ARG A 24 8.48 5.85 21.44
CA ARG A 24 7.07 5.95 21.00
C ARG A 24 6.49 7.34 21.25
N VAL A 25 6.74 7.94 22.42
CA VAL A 25 6.26 9.29 22.77
C VAL A 25 6.89 10.34 21.87
N THR A 26 8.21 10.28 21.70
CA THR A 26 8.95 11.22 20.84
C THR A 26 8.52 11.07 19.38
N GLY A 27 8.40 9.83 18.90
CA GLY A 27 7.91 9.51 17.56
C GLY A 27 6.52 10.08 17.30
N ARG A 28 5.57 9.90 18.23
CA ARG A 28 4.22 10.48 18.09
C ARG A 28 4.23 12.01 18.08
N LYS A 29 5.10 12.64 18.88
CA LYS A 29 5.19 14.10 18.99
C LYS A 29 5.79 14.73 17.73
N VAL A 30 6.83 14.12 17.17
CA VAL A 30 7.55 14.65 16.00
C VAL A 30 6.87 14.25 14.68
N LEU A 31 6.42 13.00 14.57
CA LEU A 31 5.92 12.42 13.33
C LEU A 31 4.38 12.34 13.26
N GLY A 32 3.69 12.61 14.37
CA GLY A 32 2.24 12.41 14.48
C GLY A 32 1.85 10.92 14.59
N VAL A 33 0.54 10.68 14.63
CA VAL A 33 -0.03 9.32 14.64
C VAL A 33 -0.71 9.08 13.29
N SER A 34 -0.21 8.13 12.50
CA SER A 34 -0.93 7.71 11.29
C SER A 34 -2.17 6.90 11.70
N SER A 35 -3.29 7.08 11.00
CA SER A 35 -4.57 6.45 11.36
C SER A 35 -4.59 4.92 11.23
N GLY A 36 -3.45 4.30 10.90
CA GLY A 36 -3.33 2.85 10.77
C GLY A 36 -4.23 2.24 9.71
N ARG A 37 -4.97 3.04 8.92
CA ARG A 37 -5.78 2.54 7.81
C ARG A 37 -4.85 1.83 6.84
N ARG A 38 -4.79 0.50 6.96
CA ARG A 38 -4.26 -0.36 5.91
C ARG A 38 -4.96 0.06 4.63
N LYS A 39 -4.21 0.32 3.57
CA LYS A 39 -4.78 0.26 2.22
C LYS A 39 -5.52 -1.07 2.18
N GLU A 40 -6.82 -1.06 1.96
CA GLU A 40 -7.55 -2.28 1.64
C GLU A 40 -6.75 -2.98 0.54
N ASP A 41 -6.39 -4.24 0.80
CA ASP A 41 -5.63 -5.05 -0.15
C ASP A 41 -6.49 -5.18 -1.42
N LYS A 42 -6.25 -4.29 -2.39
CA LYS A 42 -6.97 -4.23 -3.67
C LYS A 42 -6.78 -5.49 -4.50
N GLU A 43 -5.93 -6.42 -4.07
CA GLU A 43 -5.61 -7.64 -4.80
C GLU A 43 -6.48 -8.84 -4.44
N THR A 44 -7.38 -8.76 -3.45
CA THR A 44 -8.19 -9.91 -3.01
C THR A 44 -9.50 -10.15 -3.78
N TRP A 45 -9.92 -9.27 -4.69
CA TRP A 45 -11.23 -9.39 -5.34
C TRP A 45 -11.37 -10.58 -6.31
N TRP A 46 -10.27 -11.15 -6.79
CA TRP A 46 -10.24 -12.35 -7.65
C TRP A 46 -9.95 -13.64 -6.85
N TRP A 47 -9.94 -13.58 -5.52
CA TRP A 47 -9.64 -14.71 -4.65
C TRP A 47 -10.81 -15.71 -4.62
N ASN A 48 -10.56 -16.94 -5.05
CA ASN A 48 -11.56 -18.02 -5.07
C ASN A 48 -11.20 -19.13 -4.06
N GLU A 49 -12.19 -19.89 -3.59
CA GLU A 49 -12.01 -21.06 -2.73
C GLU A 49 -11.04 -22.08 -3.33
N GLU A 50 -11.09 -22.28 -4.65
CA GLU A 50 -10.17 -23.18 -5.37
C GLU A 50 -8.70 -22.72 -5.29
N VAL A 51 -8.46 -21.41 -5.36
CA VAL A 51 -7.14 -20.81 -5.19
C VAL A 51 -6.67 -21.02 -3.75
N GLN A 52 -7.55 -20.82 -2.78
CA GLN A 52 -7.24 -21.04 -1.37
C GLN A 52 -6.89 -22.51 -1.07
N ASP A 53 -7.74 -23.44 -1.49
CA ASP A 53 -7.54 -24.87 -1.28
C ASP A 53 -6.25 -25.36 -1.97
N SER A 54 -5.99 -24.94 -3.20
CA SER A 54 -4.74 -25.29 -3.89
C SER A 54 -3.49 -24.77 -3.15
N ILE A 55 -3.54 -23.55 -2.59
CA ILE A 55 -2.47 -22.99 -1.77
C ILE A 55 -2.28 -23.79 -0.48
N GLN A 56 -3.36 -24.19 0.19
CA GLN A 56 -3.30 -25.01 1.41
C GLN A 56 -2.66 -26.38 1.12
N ARG A 57 -3.08 -27.05 0.04
CA ARG A 57 -2.47 -28.33 -0.41
C ARG A 57 -0.98 -28.18 -0.69
N LYS A 58 -0.57 -27.09 -1.36
CA LYS A 58 0.85 -26.78 -1.59
C LYS A 58 1.61 -26.59 -0.27
N ARG A 59 1.03 -25.89 0.71
CA ARG A 59 1.63 -25.68 2.04
C ARG A 59 1.84 -27.01 2.78
N LEU A 60 0.84 -27.89 2.76
CA LEU A 60 0.96 -29.23 3.36
C LEU A 60 2.06 -30.06 2.69
N ALA A 61 2.16 -30.01 1.35
CA ALA A 61 3.23 -30.71 0.63
C ALA A 61 4.63 -30.13 0.93
N LYS A 62 4.73 -28.80 1.11
CA LYS A 62 5.99 -28.17 1.53
C LYS A 62 6.40 -28.65 2.92
N LYS A 63 5.46 -28.71 3.87
CA LYS A 63 5.71 -29.21 5.22
C LYS A 63 6.21 -30.66 5.20
N LYS A 64 5.59 -31.53 4.38
CA LYS A 64 6.07 -32.92 4.19
C LYS A 64 7.47 -32.99 3.60
N TRP A 65 7.76 -32.17 2.59
CA TRP A 65 9.12 -32.12 2.02
C TRP A 65 10.16 -31.60 3.01
N ASP A 66 9.79 -30.65 3.87
CA ASP A 66 10.69 -30.11 4.89
C ASP A 66 11.06 -31.14 5.97
N MET A 67 10.15 -32.06 6.28
CA MET A 67 10.41 -33.16 7.22
C MET A 67 11.26 -34.26 6.60
N ASP A 68 10.83 -34.84 5.48
CA ASP A 68 11.42 -36.09 4.99
C ASP A 68 12.57 -35.85 3.99
N ARG A 69 12.65 -34.66 3.39
CA ARG A 69 13.62 -34.25 2.33
C ARG A 69 13.78 -35.22 1.14
N THR A 70 12.84 -36.13 0.95
CA THR A 70 12.80 -37.09 -0.17
C THR A 70 12.58 -36.41 -1.52
N LYS A 71 13.16 -36.98 -2.59
CA LYS A 71 12.98 -36.51 -3.98
C LYS A 71 11.51 -36.54 -4.43
N GLU A 72 10.74 -37.54 -4.01
CA GLU A 72 9.31 -37.65 -4.31
C GLU A 72 8.49 -36.51 -3.72
N ASN A 73 8.70 -36.20 -2.43
CA ASN A 73 8.04 -35.08 -1.78
C ASN A 73 8.41 -33.73 -2.42
N ARG A 74 9.67 -33.57 -2.85
CA ARG A 74 10.11 -32.41 -3.62
C ARG A 74 9.35 -32.29 -4.94
N GLN A 75 9.22 -33.40 -5.67
CA GLN A 75 8.50 -33.43 -6.95
C GLN A 75 7.02 -33.11 -6.79
N LYS A 76 6.37 -33.72 -5.79
CA LYS A 76 4.96 -33.46 -5.44
C LYS A 76 4.71 -32.00 -5.06
N TYR A 77 5.63 -31.39 -4.29
CA TYR A 77 5.58 -29.97 -3.98
C TYR A 77 5.66 -29.10 -5.25
N LYS A 78 6.59 -29.39 -6.16
CA LYS A 78 6.72 -28.66 -7.44
C LYS A 78 5.45 -28.76 -8.28
N GLU A 79 4.88 -29.95 -8.41
CA GLU A 79 3.63 -30.16 -9.15
C GLU A 79 2.48 -29.35 -8.57
N LEU A 80 2.33 -29.34 -7.25
CA LEU A 80 1.32 -28.52 -6.56
C LEU A 80 1.60 -27.02 -6.71
N GLN A 81 2.88 -26.61 -6.72
CA GLN A 81 3.24 -25.22 -7.01
C GLN A 81 2.82 -24.81 -8.43
N HIS A 82 3.02 -25.67 -9.43
CA HIS A 82 2.54 -25.41 -10.80
C HIS A 82 1.02 -25.40 -10.89
N ARG A 83 0.33 -26.29 -10.19
CA ARG A 83 -1.14 -26.28 -10.09
C ARG A 83 -1.65 -24.97 -9.51
N VAL A 84 -1.09 -24.51 -8.38
CA VAL A 84 -1.45 -23.21 -7.78
C VAL A 84 -1.26 -22.07 -8.77
N LYS A 85 -0.12 -22.02 -9.49
CA LYS A 85 0.11 -20.98 -10.50
C LYS A 85 -0.98 -20.98 -11.58
N ARG A 86 -1.40 -22.16 -12.04
CA ARG A 86 -2.49 -22.29 -13.01
C ARG A 86 -3.83 -21.83 -12.45
N GLU A 87 -4.20 -22.26 -11.25
CA GLU A 87 -5.48 -21.86 -10.65
C GLU A 87 -5.54 -20.37 -10.36
N VAL A 88 -4.45 -19.77 -9.88
CA VAL A 88 -4.36 -18.30 -9.73
C VAL A 88 -4.51 -17.61 -11.09
N SER A 89 -3.86 -18.12 -12.14
CA SER A 89 -3.99 -17.56 -13.49
C SER A 89 -5.42 -17.64 -14.01
N LYS A 90 -6.10 -18.78 -13.82
CA LYS A 90 -7.50 -18.95 -14.23
C LYS A 90 -8.43 -18.03 -13.47
N ALA A 91 -8.28 -17.93 -12.15
CA ALA A 91 -9.10 -17.06 -11.31
C ALA A 91 -8.95 -15.59 -11.72
N LYS A 92 -7.69 -15.15 -11.95
CA LYS A 92 -7.42 -13.80 -12.48
C LYS A 92 -8.05 -13.61 -13.85
N GLN A 93 -7.86 -14.55 -14.77
CA GLN A 93 -8.40 -14.46 -16.12
C GLN A 93 -9.92 -14.30 -16.09
N LYS A 94 -10.62 -15.18 -15.36
CA LYS A 94 -12.07 -15.12 -15.20
C LYS A 94 -12.53 -13.78 -14.63
N ALA A 95 -11.85 -13.31 -13.58
CA ALA A 95 -12.18 -12.02 -12.96
C ALA A 95 -11.99 -10.85 -13.94
N TYR A 96 -10.93 -10.87 -14.75
CA TYR A 96 -10.71 -9.87 -15.80
C TYR A 96 -11.71 -9.98 -16.94
N ASP A 97 -12.06 -11.19 -17.39
CA ASP A 97 -13.04 -11.40 -18.45
C ASP A 97 -14.41 -10.86 -18.03
N GLU A 98 -14.85 -11.11 -16.80
CA GLU A 98 -16.07 -10.55 -16.22
C GLU A 98 -16.01 -9.02 -16.13
N LEU A 99 -14.87 -8.47 -15.71
CA LEU A 99 -14.66 -7.03 -15.66
C LEU A 99 -14.75 -6.40 -17.06
N TYR A 100 -14.09 -6.97 -18.06
CA TYR A 100 -14.10 -6.45 -19.43
C TYR A 100 -15.48 -6.55 -20.06
N THR A 101 -16.19 -7.66 -19.83
CA THR A 101 -17.57 -7.83 -20.29
C THR A 101 -18.48 -6.74 -19.70
N ARG A 102 -18.31 -6.40 -18.42
CA ARG A 102 -19.04 -5.30 -17.80
C ARG A 102 -18.65 -3.94 -18.38
N LEU A 103 -17.37 -3.72 -18.67
CA LEU A 103 -16.86 -2.47 -19.26
C LEU A 103 -17.34 -2.25 -20.70
N ASP A 104 -17.66 -3.31 -21.44
CA ASP A 104 -18.21 -3.22 -22.79
C ASP A 104 -19.66 -2.71 -22.82
N THR A 105 -20.32 -2.65 -21.66
CA THR A 105 -21.65 -2.03 -21.52
C THR A 105 -21.55 -0.51 -21.44
N ARG A 106 -22.64 0.18 -21.83
CA ARG A 106 -22.74 1.65 -21.73
C ARG A 106 -22.59 2.17 -20.29
N GLU A 107 -22.91 1.35 -19.30
CA GLU A 107 -22.73 1.64 -17.88
C GLU A 107 -21.26 1.47 -17.46
N GLY A 108 -20.62 0.39 -17.91
CA GLY A 108 -19.19 0.14 -17.68
C GLY A 108 -18.27 1.21 -18.30
N GLN A 109 -18.63 1.77 -19.45
CA GLN A 109 -17.91 2.92 -20.00
C GLN A 109 -17.93 4.14 -19.05
N LYS A 110 -19.05 4.43 -18.39
CA LYS A 110 -19.14 5.51 -17.39
C LYS A 110 -18.25 5.22 -16.18
N ASP A 111 -18.17 3.97 -15.75
CA ASP A 111 -17.27 3.53 -14.68
C ASP A 111 -15.80 3.78 -15.02
N LEU A 112 -15.40 3.50 -16.26
CA LEU A 112 -14.04 3.74 -16.75
C LEU A 112 -13.68 5.23 -16.70
N TYR A 113 -14.56 6.11 -17.21
CA TYR A 113 -14.34 7.56 -17.14
C TYR A 113 -14.27 8.07 -15.70
N ARG A 114 -15.08 7.51 -14.80
CA ARG A 114 -15.05 7.83 -13.36
C ARG A 114 -13.73 7.40 -12.72
N LEU A 115 -13.25 6.18 -13.02
CA LEU A 115 -11.95 5.67 -12.58
C LEU A 115 -10.79 6.55 -13.09
N ALA A 116 -10.82 6.94 -14.37
CA ALA A 116 -9.81 7.82 -14.96
C ALA A 116 -9.77 9.19 -14.25
N ARG A 117 -10.93 9.80 -14.00
CA ARG A 117 -11.02 11.06 -13.23
C ARG A 117 -10.56 10.91 -11.78
N GLN A 118 -10.78 9.76 -11.16
CA GLN A 118 -10.29 9.51 -9.81
C GLN A 118 -8.76 9.42 -9.80
N ARG A 119 -8.15 8.69 -10.74
CA ARG A 119 -6.69 8.62 -10.88
C ARG A 119 -6.06 9.99 -11.15
N ASP A 120 -6.62 10.77 -12.07
CA ASP A 120 -6.15 12.13 -12.36
C ASP A 120 -6.24 13.05 -11.12
N ARG A 121 -7.27 12.88 -10.27
CA ARG A 121 -7.35 13.59 -8.99
C ARG A 121 -6.30 13.08 -8.01
N ASP A 122 -6.13 11.77 -7.87
CA ASP A 122 -5.19 11.15 -6.93
C ASP A 122 -3.72 11.48 -7.28
N GLU A 123 -3.39 11.69 -8.56
CA GLU A 123 -2.07 12.11 -9.04
C GLU A 123 -1.77 13.59 -8.77
N LYS A 124 -2.82 14.43 -8.66
CA LYS A 124 -2.65 15.86 -8.33
C LYS A 124 -2.24 16.01 -6.86
N ASP A 125 -0.97 16.35 -6.66
CA ASP A 125 -0.35 16.55 -5.34
C ASP A 125 -0.98 17.73 -4.53
N VAL A 126 -1.71 18.61 -5.23
CA VAL A 126 -2.46 19.73 -4.66
C VAL A 126 -3.91 19.67 -5.16
N GLN A 127 -4.75 18.88 -4.50
CA GLN A 127 -6.18 18.77 -4.83
C GLN A 127 -7.01 20.00 -4.41
N GLN A 128 -6.50 20.79 -3.48
CA GLN A 128 -6.99 22.13 -3.14
C GLN A 128 -5.81 23.09 -3.26
N GLY A 129 -5.90 24.08 -4.15
CA GLY A 129 -4.86 25.11 -4.28
C GLY A 129 -4.51 25.64 -2.90
N ARG A 130 -3.26 25.44 -2.44
CA ARG A 130 -2.78 26.08 -1.22
C ARG A 130 -2.77 27.57 -1.50
N VAL A 131 -3.83 28.23 -1.05
CA VAL A 131 -3.89 29.68 -1.02
C VAL A 131 -2.89 30.12 0.04
N ILE A 132 -1.70 30.55 -0.40
CA ILE A 132 -0.73 31.17 0.49
C ILE A 132 -1.30 32.52 0.90
N LYS A 133 -1.69 32.62 2.18
CA LYS A 133 -2.13 33.85 2.80
C LYS A 133 -0.93 34.52 3.45
N ASP A 134 -0.81 35.83 3.25
CA ASP A 134 0.06 36.71 4.02
C ASP A 134 -0.39 36.74 5.51
N ARG A 135 0.47 37.26 6.39
CA ARG A 135 0.23 37.53 7.81
C ARG A 135 -1.04 38.36 8.04
N ASP A 136 -1.43 39.19 7.07
CA ASP A 136 -2.67 39.99 7.08
C ASP A 136 -3.89 39.27 6.45
N GLY A 137 -3.78 37.97 6.15
CA GLY A 137 -4.87 37.16 5.61
C GLY A 137 -5.15 37.38 4.12
N ARG A 138 -4.37 38.23 3.42
CA ARG A 138 -4.50 38.45 1.97
C ARG A 138 -3.92 37.30 1.17
N VAL A 139 -4.68 36.87 0.17
CA VAL A 139 -4.30 35.81 -0.77
C VAL A 139 -3.38 36.38 -1.84
N TYR A 140 -2.18 35.82 -1.99
CA TYR A 140 -1.32 36.13 -3.13
C TYR A 140 -1.95 35.58 -4.42
N LYS A 141 -2.43 36.46 -5.29
CA LYS A 141 -2.73 36.12 -6.68
C LYS A 141 -1.49 36.45 -7.50
N GLY A 142 -0.84 35.44 -8.07
CA GLY A 142 0.22 35.67 -9.06
C GLY A 142 -0.41 36.34 -10.28
N ASP A 143 -0.13 37.62 -10.49
CA ASP A 143 -0.42 38.30 -11.74
C ASP A 143 0.78 38.12 -12.68
N GLY A 144 0.50 37.74 -13.92
CA GLY A 144 1.50 37.28 -14.87
C GLY A 144 0.89 36.95 -16.22
N ARG A 145 0.09 37.86 -16.77
CA ARG A 145 -0.28 37.87 -18.19
C ARG A 145 1.01 38.09 -19.01
N SER A 146 1.49 37.06 -19.72
CA SER A 146 2.42 37.24 -20.83
C SER A 146 1.71 36.88 -22.13
N THR A 147 1.25 37.90 -22.84
CA THR A 147 0.88 37.83 -24.25
C THR A 147 2.11 37.45 -25.07
N LEU A 148 2.11 36.28 -25.71
CA LEU A 148 3.04 35.98 -26.81
C LEU A 148 2.31 36.28 -28.13
N LYS A 149 2.65 37.42 -28.73
CA LYS A 149 2.57 37.64 -30.18
C LYS A 149 3.88 37.13 -30.77
N SER A 150 3.79 36.22 -31.73
CA SER A 150 4.53 36.31 -32.99
C SER A 150 3.80 35.53 -34.07
#